data_AF-A0A1M4XAR8-F1
#
_entry.id   AF-A0A1M4XAR8-F1
#
_cell.length_a   1.000
_cell.length_b   1.000
_cell.length_c   1.000
_cell.angle_alpha   90.00
_cell.angle_beta   90.00
_cell.angle_gamma   90.00
#
_symmetry.space_group_name_H-M   'P 1'
#
loop_
_entity.id
_entity.type
_entity.pdbx_description
1 polymer ?
#
loop_
_entity_poly.entity_id
_entity_poly.type
_entity_poly.pdbx_seq_one_letter_code
_entity_poly.pdbx_strand_id
1 'polypeptide(L)'
;MAKCKRCNKYGLFLRTNKDGICKRCEEELESDISKLVKGMINIGTSYIGTSTGDDVRNDYYVYQWRIKDTGEIFYIGKGRGNRAYEKHENAYEAEKIKEKYETEVSIVKDKISEEEALQLESDEMLRILNETTHRLTNRIIPFTADRDNGYSKGPSTPKYKFEKASVFYASEIEEHYFKVKFREFDSIEVEFLSNPHFIDKSLWGEELSIVYGENYNKYLQEVKAWLDIMNSKILRSKFAKSVTCWIYSTDDYVTNYSMDQEKAMERIGRNIPCYHLIEVWKFLKELYGDVEIPKPKDAELNPIYTRISLNKIKNKDDWDKGFEEGFNIYEKADRLRKDGNLIEALELFDKARAVGYNAPALYNSYAMLFRKLKCYDDEIAILIEGKERSKDYTVGLENIYSSWDTRIERAMELRTKIMR
;
A
#
# COMPACT_ATOMS: atom_id res chain seq x y z
N MET A 1 49.28 -5.39 -12.93
CA MET A 1 48.08 -5.03 -13.71
C MET A 1 46.99 -6.04 -13.40
N ALA A 2 45.77 -5.58 -13.10
CA ALA A 2 44.67 -6.51 -12.90
C ALA A 2 44.36 -7.23 -14.22
N LYS A 3 44.04 -8.52 -14.14
CA LYS A 3 43.67 -9.36 -15.27
C LYS A 3 42.34 -10.03 -14.95
N CYS A 4 41.36 -9.90 -15.84
CA CYS A 4 40.08 -10.58 -15.71
C CYS A 4 40.25 -12.07 -15.96
N LYS A 5 39.82 -12.92 -15.02
CA LYS A 5 39.88 -14.38 -15.18
C LYS A 5 38.95 -14.92 -16.27
N ARG A 6 37.86 -14.21 -16.61
CA ARG A 6 36.86 -14.64 -17.60
C ARG A 6 37.25 -14.27 -19.04
N CYS A 7 37.57 -13.00 -19.31
CA CYS A 7 37.90 -12.54 -20.67
C CYS A 7 39.40 -12.37 -20.95
N ASN A 8 40.27 -12.72 -20.00
CA ASN A 8 41.73 -12.59 -20.09
C ASN A 8 42.29 -11.19 -20.37
N LYS A 9 41.45 -10.14 -20.43
CA LYS A 9 41.91 -8.75 -20.57
C LYS A 9 42.68 -8.30 -19.33
N TYR A 10 43.76 -7.55 -19.55
CA TYR A 10 44.56 -6.94 -18.50
C TYR A 10 44.82 -5.46 -18.82
N GLY A 11 44.96 -4.64 -17.78
CA GLY A 11 45.23 -3.21 -17.95
C GLY A 11 45.53 -2.52 -16.63
N LEU A 12 46.19 -1.36 -16.70
CA LEU A 12 46.56 -0.57 -15.52
C LEU A 12 45.32 -0.06 -14.75
N PHE A 13 44.25 0.25 -15.49
CA PHE A 13 42.98 0.78 -14.95
C PHE A 13 41.84 -0.24 -14.89
N LEU A 14 42.12 -1.51 -15.20
CA LEU A 14 41.11 -2.56 -15.12
C LEU A 14 40.81 -2.83 -13.63
N ARG A 15 39.56 -2.66 -13.21
CA ARG A 15 39.10 -3.06 -11.89
C ARG A 15 38.41 -4.41 -11.98
N THR A 16 38.71 -5.29 -11.04
CA THR A 16 38.07 -6.60 -10.90
C THR A 16 37.41 -6.70 -9.53
N ASN A 17 36.31 -7.44 -9.45
CA ASN A 17 35.67 -7.78 -8.19
C ASN A 17 36.54 -8.77 -7.37
N LYS A 18 36.04 -9.20 -6.20
CA LYS A 18 36.75 -10.11 -5.28
C LYS A 18 37.12 -11.45 -5.94
N ASP A 19 36.38 -11.89 -6.95
CA ASP A 19 36.62 -13.14 -7.68
C ASP A 19 37.62 -12.99 -8.83
N GLY A 20 38.02 -11.77 -9.16
CA GLY A 20 38.92 -11.46 -10.27
C GLY A 20 38.21 -11.31 -11.62
N ILE A 21 36.92 -10.97 -11.62
CA ILE A 21 36.10 -10.74 -12.81
C ILE A 21 35.95 -9.23 -13.03
N CYS A 22 36.08 -8.75 -14.28
CA CYS A 22 35.88 -7.34 -14.58
C CYS A 22 34.38 -6.99 -14.73
N LYS A 23 34.03 -5.73 -14.49
CA LYS A 23 32.64 -5.23 -14.50
C LYS A 23 31.82 -5.67 -15.71
N ARG A 24 32.37 -5.61 -16.92
CA ARG A 24 31.68 -6.09 -18.13
C ARG A 24 31.35 -7.58 -18.08
N CYS A 25 32.29 -8.40 -17.61
CA CYS A 25 32.09 -9.84 -17.50
C CYS A 25 31.17 -10.23 -16.34
N GLU A 26 31.04 -9.36 -15.35
CA GLU A 26 30.10 -9.44 -14.23
C GLU A 26 28.68 -9.10 -14.71
N GLU A 27 28.51 -8.01 -15.48
CA GLU A 27 27.25 -7.64 -16.15
C GLU A 27 26.78 -8.71 -17.15
N GLU A 28 27.72 -9.30 -17.92
CA GLU A 28 27.41 -10.44 -18.79
C GLU A 28 26.99 -11.68 -17.97
N LEU A 29 27.58 -11.89 -16.78
CA LEU A 29 27.18 -12.97 -15.86
C LEU A 29 25.80 -12.72 -15.25
N GLU A 30 25.48 -11.49 -14.87
CA GLU A 30 24.14 -11.10 -14.40
C GLU A 30 23.10 -11.23 -15.52
N SER A 31 23.44 -10.89 -16.76
CA SER A 31 22.60 -11.14 -17.93
C SER A 31 22.42 -12.64 -18.20
N ASP A 32 23.48 -13.44 -18.10
CA ASP A 32 23.42 -14.88 -18.29
C ASP A 32 22.64 -15.57 -17.16
N ILE A 33 22.80 -15.12 -15.91
CA ILE A 33 21.99 -15.52 -14.75
C ILE A 33 20.55 -15.07 -14.95
N SER A 34 20.28 -13.86 -15.44
CA SER A 34 18.93 -13.39 -15.75
C SER A 34 18.28 -14.22 -16.87
N LYS A 35 19.05 -14.65 -17.88
CA LYS A 35 18.60 -15.56 -18.95
C LYS A 35 18.41 -16.99 -18.44
N LEU A 36 19.29 -17.48 -17.56
CA LEU A 36 19.17 -18.78 -16.90
C LEU A 36 17.99 -18.78 -15.92
N VAL A 37 17.73 -17.70 -15.19
CA VAL A 37 16.54 -17.52 -14.36
C VAL A 37 15.30 -17.43 -15.24
N LYS A 38 15.33 -16.73 -16.37
CA LYS A 38 14.24 -16.74 -17.37
C LYS A 38 14.03 -18.11 -18.04
N GLY A 39 15.06 -18.95 -18.12
CA GLY A 39 15.00 -20.30 -18.68
C GLY A 39 14.72 -21.42 -17.67
N MET A 40 15.01 -21.20 -16.39
CA MET A 40 14.76 -22.11 -15.27
C MET A 40 13.44 -21.82 -14.56
N ILE A 41 12.92 -20.60 -14.68
CA ILE A 41 11.50 -20.37 -14.48
C ILE A 41 10.82 -20.85 -15.76
N ASN A 42 10.42 -22.13 -15.77
CA ASN A 42 9.23 -22.50 -16.51
C ASN A 42 8.09 -21.68 -15.88
N ILE A 43 7.84 -20.48 -16.41
CA ILE A 43 6.50 -19.89 -16.31
C ILE A 43 5.66 -20.77 -17.25
N GLY A 44 5.34 -21.97 -16.77
CA GLY A 44 4.14 -22.63 -17.25
C GLY A 44 3.02 -21.60 -17.07
N THR A 45 2.17 -21.49 -18.10
CA THR A 45 0.95 -20.70 -18.08
C THR A 45 0.29 -20.83 -16.72
N SER A 46 0.50 -19.83 -15.84
CA SER A 46 -0.08 -19.86 -14.51
C SER A 46 -1.56 -19.58 -14.70
N TYR A 47 -2.35 -20.64 -14.80
CA TYR A 47 -3.79 -20.57 -14.96
C TYR A 47 -4.41 -19.75 -13.84
N ILE A 48 -5.45 -18.99 -14.18
CA ILE A 48 -6.04 -18.00 -13.26
C ILE A 48 -7.26 -18.50 -12.50
N GLY A 49 -7.76 -19.69 -12.84
CA GLY A 49 -8.76 -20.35 -12.03
C GLY A 49 -8.15 -21.12 -10.86
N THR A 50 -8.91 -21.22 -9.77
CA THR A 50 -8.60 -22.14 -8.68
C THR A 50 -8.84 -23.57 -9.15
N SER A 51 -7.78 -24.39 -9.12
CA SER A 51 -7.92 -25.84 -9.25
C SER A 51 -8.59 -26.40 -7.99
N THR A 52 -9.57 -27.27 -8.17
CA THR A 52 -10.15 -28.06 -7.08
C THR A 52 -9.39 -29.36 -6.83
N GLY A 53 -8.41 -29.69 -7.68
CA GLY A 53 -7.61 -30.92 -7.61
C GLY A 53 -8.35 -32.16 -8.10
N ASP A 54 -9.39 -32.00 -8.93
CA ASP A 54 -10.25 -33.08 -9.42
C ASP A 54 -9.86 -33.48 -10.85
N ASP A 55 -8.77 -34.24 -10.99
CA ASP A 55 -8.19 -34.63 -12.30
C ASP A 55 -8.92 -35.80 -12.98
N VAL A 56 -9.97 -36.33 -12.34
CA VAL A 56 -10.64 -37.58 -12.79
C VAL A 56 -11.88 -37.29 -13.65
N ARG A 57 -12.49 -36.11 -13.50
CA ARG A 57 -13.80 -35.81 -14.09
C ARG A 57 -13.68 -34.89 -15.30
N ASN A 58 -14.37 -35.27 -16.37
CA ASN A 58 -14.49 -34.49 -17.60
C ASN A 58 -15.87 -33.82 -17.70
N ASP A 59 -16.35 -33.21 -16.62
CA ASP A 59 -17.64 -32.50 -16.57
C ASP A 59 -17.48 -30.99 -16.35
N TYR A 60 -16.27 -30.47 -16.58
CA TYR A 60 -16.02 -29.04 -16.62
C TYR A 60 -16.40 -28.46 -17.99
N TYR A 61 -16.74 -27.18 -17.97
CA TYR A 61 -16.95 -26.38 -19.16
C TYR A 61 -16.44 -24.95 -18.94
N VAL A 62 -16.15 -24.26 -20.04
CA VAL A 62 -15.88 -22.82 -20.08
C VAL A 62 -17.06 -22.13 -20.75
N TYR A 63 -17.49 -21.02 -20.18
CA TYR A 63 -18.61 -20.23 -20.66
C TYR A 63 -18.26 -18.75 -20.70
N GLN A 64 -18.95 -18.03 -21.59
CA GLN A 64 -18.85 -16.59 -21.70
C GLN A 64 -20.25 -15.98 -21.59
N TRP A 65 -20.35 -14.86 -20.88
CA TRP A 65 -21.54 -14.02 -20.87
C TRP A 65 -21.36 -12.86 -21.84
N ARG A 66 -22.40 -12.60 -22.64
CA ARG A 66 -22.43 -11.48 -23.59
C ARG A 66 -23.72 -10.69 -23.52
N ILE A 67 -23.66 -9.42 -23.88
CA ILE A 67 -24.82 -8.56 -24.10
C ILE A 67 -25.39 -8.89 -25.48
N LYS A 68 -26.68 -9.21 -25.58
CA LYS A 68 -27.29 -9.68 -26.85
C LYS A 68 -27.21 -8.64 -27.96
N ASP A 69 -27.55 -7.39 -27.64
CA ASP A 69 -27.65 -6.32 -28.62
C ASP A 69 -26.30 -5.97 -29.26
N THR A 70 -25.22 -6.00 -28.48
CA THR A 70 -23.88 -5.59 -28.93
C THR A 70 -22.97 -6.76 -29.26
N GLY A 71 -23.29 -7.96 -28.77
CA GLY A 71 -22.40 -9.13 -28.80
C GLY A 71 -21.21 -9.01 -27.85
N GLU A 72 -21.13 -7.95 -27.04
CA GLU A 72 -19.97 -7.68 -26.19
C GLU A 72 -19.86 -8.71 -25.06
N ILE A 73 -18.70 -9.35 -24.96
CA ILE A 73 -18.39 -10.34 -23.93
C ILE A 73 -17.83 -9.62 -22.71
N PHE A 74 -18.50 -9.73 -21.57
CA PHE A 74 -18.14 -9.00 -20.35
C PHE A 74 -17.67 -9.91 -19.21
N TYR A 75 -17.80 -11.23 -19.35
CA TYR A 75 -17.33 -12.19 -18.35
C TYR A 75 -17.02 -13.54 -18.98
N ILE A 76 -15.93 -14.15 -18.55
CA ILE A 76 -15.56 -15.53 -18.88
C ILE A 76 -15.46 -16.31 -17.58
N GLY A 77 -15.96 -17.54 -17.57
CA GLY A 77 -15.88 -18.38 -16.38
C GLY A 77 -15.69 -19.84 -16.72
N LYS A 78 -15.03 -20.55 -15.81
CA LYS A 78 -15.06 -22.01 -15.71
C LYS A 78 -16.17 -22.48 -14.77
N GLY A 79 -16.79 -23.61 -15.10
CA GLY A 79 -17.83 -24.20 -14.27
C GLY A 79 -18.14 -25.67 -14.48
N ARG A 80 -19.07 -26.15 -13.66
CA ARG A 80 -19.68 -27.47 -13.69
C ARG A 80 -21.17 -27.33 -13.40
N GLY A 81 -21.97 -28.30 -13.81
CA GLY A 81 -23.42 -28.29 -13.58
C GLY A 81 -24.06 -26.97 -14.02
N ASN A 82 -24.84 -26.35 -13.14
CA ASN A 82 -25.58 -25.12 -13.45
C ASN A 82 -24.82 -23.82 -13.16
N ARG A 83 -23.51 -23.87 -12.85
CA ARG A 83 -22.74 -22.68 -12.43
C ARG A 83 -22.89 -21.48 -13.37
N ALA A 84 -22.89 -21.69 -14.69
CA ALA A 84 -23.09 -20.63 -15.67
C ALA A 84 -24.40 -19.85 -15.49
N TYR A 85 -25.44 -20.49 -14.95
CA TYR A 85 -26.81 -19.95 -14.83
C TYR A 85 -27.15 -19.46 -13.42
N GLU A 86 -26.25 -19.68 -12.45
CA GLU A 86 -26.40 -19.27 -11.07
C GLU A 86 -25.89 -17.85 -10.84
N LYS A 87 -26.42 -17.18 -9.80
CA LYS A 87 -25.94 -15.87 -9.36
C LYS A 87 -24.68 -16.05 -8.51
N HIS A 88 -23.62 -15.31 -8.83
CA HIS A 88 -22.36 -15.36 -8.07
C HIS A 88 -22.07 -14.04 -7.37
N GLU A 89 -22.10 -14.03 -6.03
CA GLU A 89 -21.82 -12.83 -5.23
C GLU A 89 -20.43 -12.22 -5.51
N ASN A 90 -19.44 -13.08 -5.79
CA ASN A 90 -18.08 -12.65 -6.09
C ASN A 90 -17.90 -12.05 -7.50
N ALA A 91 -18.89 -12.23 -8.38
CA ALA A 91 -18.93 -11.67 -9.74
C ALA A 91 -19.90 -10.47 -9.81
N TYR A 92 -19.89 -9.62 -8.80
CA TYR A 92 -20.88 -8.57 -8.59
C TYR A 92 -21.05 -7.62 -9.79
N GLU A 93 -19.98 -7.23 -10.49
CA GLU A 93 -20.08 -6.38 -11.69
C GLU A 93 -20.76 -7.12 -12.86
N ALA A 94 -20.46 -8.40 -13.07
CA ALA A 94 -21.13 -9.21 -14.08
C ALA A 94 -22.63 -9.35 -13.79
N GLU A 95 -23.00 -9.53 -12.53
CA GLU A 95 -24.42 -9.60 -12.13
C GLU A 95 -25.15 -8.27 -12.34
N LYS A 96 -24.51 -7.13 -12.03
CA LYS A 96 -25.07 -5.80 -12.35
C LYS A 96 -25.31 -5.61 -13.85
N ILE A 97 -24.40 -6.12 -14.69
CA ILE A 97 -24.56 -6.06 -16.16
C ILE A 97 -25.76 -6.93 -16.58
N LYS A 98 -25.89 -8.15 -16.05
CA LYS A 98 -27.04 -9.04 -16.31
C LYS A 98 -28.39 -8.44 -15.89
N GLU A 99 -28.41 -7.66 -14.81
CA GLU A 99 -29.62 -6.97 -14.34
C GLU A 99 -29.98 -5.76 -15.23
N LYS A 100 -28.98 -5.09 -15.82
CA LYS A 100 -29.17 -3.88 -16.63
C LYS A 100 -29.40 -4.15 -18.12
N TYR A 101 -28.81 -5.20 -18.67
CA TYR A 101 -28.79 -5.50 -20.09
C TYR A 101 -29.45 -6.85 -20.38
N GLU A 102 -30.04 -6.99 -21.57
CA GLU A 102 -30.40 -8.32 -22.05
C GLU A 102 -29.12 -9.09 -22.39
N THR A 103 -28.88 -10.17 -21.66
CA THR A 103 -27.66 -10.95 -21.75
C THR A 103 -27.94 -12.40 -22.05
N GLU A 104 -26.94 -13.10 -22.56
CA GLU A 104 -26.99 -14.54 -22.75
C GLU A 104 -25.64 -15.18 -22.46
N VAL A 105 -25.70 -16.45 -22.07
CA VAL A 105 -24.52 -17.27 -21.82
C VAL A 105 -24.30 -18.22 -22.98
N SER A 106 -23.05 -18.36 -23.40
CA SER A 106 -22.63 -19.32 -24.42
C SER A 106 -21.57 -20.23 -23.83
N ILE A 107 -21.75 -21.53 -23.99
CA ILE A 107 -20.72 -22.51 -23.65
C ILE A 107 -19.67 -22.51 -24.76
N VAL A 108 -18.42 -22.23 -24.41
CA VAL A 108 -17.27 -22.22 -25.33
C VAL A 108 -16.83 -23.64 -25.62
N LYS A 109 -16.69 -24.46 -24.57
CA LYS A 109 -16.38 -25.89 -24.65
C LYS A 109 -16.91 -26.59 -23.40
N ASP A 110 -17.41 -27.81 -23.60
CA ASP A 110 -18.00 -28.65 -22.55
C ASP A 110 -17.34 -30.04 -22.56
N LYS A 111 -17.55 -30.78 -21.48
CA LYS A 111 -17.06 -32.15 -21.26
C LYS A 111 -15.54 -32.27 -21.31
N ILE A 112 -14.88 -31.31 -20.66
CA ILE A 112 -13.42 -31.23 -20.58
C ILE A 112 -12.93 -31.44 -19.15
N SER A 113 -11.64 -31.71 -18.99
CA SER A 113 -11.02 -31.81 -17.67
C SER A 113 -10.93 -30.44 -17.00
N GLU A 114 -10.66 -30.43 -15.69
CA GLU A 114 -10.43 -29.18 -14.96
C GLU A 114 -9.25 -28.39 -15.54
N GLU A 115 -8.13 -29.07 -15.83
CA GLU A 115 -6.93 -28.47 -16.38
C GLU A 115 -7.18 -27.86 -17.77
N GLU A 116 -7.88 -28.60 -18.65
CA GLU A 116 -8.25 -28.09 -19.96
C GLU A 116 -9.16 -26.86 -19.85
N ALA A 117 -10.09 -26.85 -18.90
CA ALA A 117 -10.98 -25.73 -18.68
C ALA A 117 -10.25 -24.51 -18.10
N LEU A 118 -9.25 -24.72 -17.24
CA LEU A 118 -8.39 -23.67 -16.69
C LEU A 118 -7.54 -22.98 -17.77
N GLN A 119 -6.94 -23.78 -18.65
CA GLN A 119 -6.20 -23.29 -19.81
C GLN A 119 -7.12 -22.51 -20.74
N LEU A 120 -8.26 -23.10 -21.11
CA LEU A 120 -9.21 -22.47 -22.03
C LEU A 120 -9.83 -21.19 -21.48
N GLU A 121 -10.16 -21.12 -20.19
CA GLU A 121 -10.62 -19.89 -19.52
C GLU A 121 -9.56 -18.78 -19.65
N SER A 122 -8.29 -19.12 -19.45
CA SER A 122 -7.17 -18.18 -19.56
C SER A 122 -6.95 -17.73 -21.01
N ASP A 123 -7.03 -18.65 -21.97
CA ASP A 123 -6.85 -18.37 -23.40
C ASP A 123 -7.97 -17.48 -23.94
N GLU A 124 -9.22 -17.74 -23.56
CA GLU A 124 -10.34 -16.89 -23.96
C GLU A 124 -10.23 -15.50 -23.34
N MET A 125 -9.77 -15.38 -22.09
CA MET A 125 -9.51 -14.07 -21.49
C MET A 125 -8.42 -13.31 -22.25
N LEU A 126 -7.31 -13.98 -22.60
CA LEU A 126 -6.24 -13.38 -23.41
C LEU A 126 -6.76 -12.93 -24.78
N ARG A 127 -7.50 -13.80 -25.48
CA ARG A 127 -8.08 -13.48 -26.78
C ARG A 127 -8.96 -12.24 -26.70
N ILE A 128 -9.86 -12.16 -25.71
CA ILE A 128 -10.72 -10.99 -25.54
C ILE A 128 -9.93 -9.73 -25.19
N LEU A 129 -8.98 -9.82 -24.25
CA LEU A 129 -8.21 -8.66 -23.79
C LEU A 129 -7.23 -8.14 -24.85
N ASN A 130 -6.69 -9.01 -25.72
CA ASN A 130 -5.68 -8.63 -26.70
C ASN A 130 -6.27 -8.34 -28.09
N GLU A 131 -7.32 -9.06 -28.50
CA GLU A 131 -7.81 -9.01 -29.89
C GLU A 131 -9.12 -8.23 -30.06
N THR A 132 -9.80 -7.87 -28.96
CA THR A 132 -11.09 -7.16 -29.01
C THR A 132 -11.08 -5.86 -28.22
N THR A 133 -12.17 -5.10 -28.30
CA THR A 133 -12.42 -3.92 -27.47
C THR A 133 -13.31 -4.22 -26.26
N HIS A 134 -13.80 -5.45 -26.10
CA HIS A 134 -14.74 -5.80 -25.03
C HIS A 134 -14.11 -5.60 -23.65
N ARG A 135 -14.91 -5.27 -22.64
CA ARG A 135 -14.45 -5.01 -21.27
C ARG A 135 -14.82 -6.14 -20.32
N LEU A 136 -13.85 -6.99 -19.98
CA LEU A 136 -14.09 -8.04 -18.98
C LEU A 136 -14.28 -7.46 -17.58
N THR A 137 -15.11 -8.12 -16.78
CA THR A 137 -15.36 -7.85 -15.36
C THR A 137 -14.66 -8.85 -14.42
N ASN A 138 -13.95 -9.81 -15.00
CA ASN A 138 -13.11 -10.79 -14.29
C ASN A 138 -12.08 -10.06 -13.41
N ARG A 139 -12.08 -10.33 -12.09
CA ARG A 139 -11.15 -9.66 -11.16
C ARG A 139 -9.71 -10.07 -11.34
N ILE A 140 -9.49 -11.30 -11.75
CA ILE A 140 -8.16 -11.87 -12.01
C ILE A 140 -8.10 -12.19 -13.50
N ILE A 141 -7.01 -11.77 -14.15
CA ILE A 141 -6.78 -11.91 -15.58
C ILE A 141 -5.36 -12.40 -15.86
N PRO A 142 -5.10 -12.94 -17.06
CA PRO A 142 -3.76 -13.35 -17.51
C PRO A 142 -2.73 -12.25 -17.33
N PHE A 143 -1.61 -12.57 -16.68
CA PHE A 143 -0.52 -11.61 -16.48
C PHE A 143 0.04 -11.08 -17.80
N THR A 144 -0.06 -11.88 -18.86
CA THR A 144 0.38 -11.54 -20.22
C THR A 144 -0.70 -10.85 -21.06
N ALA A 145 -1.81 -10.41 -20.47
CA ALA A 145 -2.83 -9.63 -21.18
C ALA A 145 -2.33 -8.21 -21.46
N ASP A 146 -2.66 -7.68 -22.64
CA ASP A 146 -2.29 -6.32 -23.07
C ASP A 146 -3.12 -5.25 -22.37
N ARG A 147 -4.33 -5.60 -21.93
CA ARG A 147 -5.27 -4.73 -21.21
C ARG A 147 -5.51 -5.25 -19.80
N ASP A 148 -5.79 -4.31 -18.89
CA ASP A 148 -6.08 -4.62 -17.49
C ASP A 148 -7.49 -5.23 -17.29
N ASN A 149 -7.80 -5.53 -16.03
CA ASN A 149 -9.08 -6.13 -15.64
C ASN A 149 -10.24 -5.11 -15.56
N GLY A 150 -10.03 -3.86 -15.94
CA GLY A 150 -11.05 -2.81 -15.96
C GLY A 150 -11.39 -2.18 -14.62
N TYR A 151 -10.76 -2.61 -13.51
CA TYR A 151 -10.99 -2.01 -12.19
C TYR A 151 -10.14 -0.75 -11.96
N SER A 152 -9.21 -0.42 -12.87
CA SER A 152 -8.46 0.84 -12.84
C SER A 152 -9.34 2.04 -13.18
N LYS A 153 -8.77 3.24 -13.03
CA LYS A 153 -9.42 4.52 -13.32
C LYS A 153 -9.95 4.58 -14.76
N GLY A 154 -11.21 4.96 -14.90
CA GLY A 154 -11.88 5.19 -16.18
C GLY A 154 -11.13 6.20 -17.06
N PRO A 155 -11.15 6.07 -18.40
CA PRO A 155 -10.45 6.98 -19.31
C PRO A 155 -10.83 8.46 -19.17
N SER A 156 -12.05 8.76 -18.70
CA SER A 156 -12.48 10.13 -18.44
C SER A 156 -11.88 10.76 -17.18
N THR A 157 -11.26 9.96 -16.31
CA THR A 157 -10.70 10.42 -15.03
C THR A 157 -9.53 11.38 -15.29
N PRO A 158 -9.55 12.60 -14.73
CA PRO A 158 -8.44 13.53 -14.85
C PRO A 158 -7.13 12.93 -14.32
N LYS A 159 -6.05 13.13 -15.06
CA LYS A 159 -4.70 12.77 -14.60
C LYS A 159 -4.30 13.61 -13.39
N TYR A 160 -3.55 12.99 -12.48
CA TYR A 160 -2.95 13.68 -11.34
C TYR A 160 -2.06 14.84 -11.78
N LYS A 161 -2.06 15.88 -10.94
CA LYS A 161 -1.20 17.05 -11.09
C LYS A 161 -0.74 17.50 -9.71
N PHE A 162 0.49 18.00 -9.63
CA PHE A 162 1.06 18.55 -8.41
C PHE A 162 0.15 19.63 -7.82
N GLU A 163 -0.09 19.53 -6.51
CA GLU A 163 -0.99 20.36 -5.73
C GLU A 163 -2.35 20.59 -6.38
N LYS A 164 -2.91 19.58 -7.06
CA LYS A 164 -4.29 19.59 -7.52
C LYS A 164 -5.02 18.43 -6.89
N ALA A 165 -6.20 18.71 -6.32
CA ALA A 165 -7.07 17.65 -5.84
C ALA A 165 -7.35 16.65 -6.97
N SER A 166 -7.28 15.37 -6.61
CA SER A 166 -7.82 14.30 -7.43
C SER A 166 -9.35 14.34 -7.39
N VAL A 167 -10.00 13.29 -7.87
CA VAL A 167 -11.46 13.18 -7.92
C VAL A 167 -11.89 11.81 -7.43
N PHE A 168 -13.14 11.67 -7.02
CA PHE A 168 -13.73 10.35 -6.96
C PHE A 168 -13.82 9.79 -8.38
N TYR A 169 -13.17 8.67 -8.65
CA TYR A 169 -13.10 8.12 -10.00
C TYR A 169 -14.10 6.99 -10.19
N ALA A 170 -14.56 6.82 -11.43
CA ALA A 170 -15.25 5.60 -11.85
C ALA A 170 -14.19 4.63 -12.39
N SER A 171 -14.37 3.32 -12.17
CA SER A 171 -13.58 2.31 -12.87
C SER A 171 -13.87 2.32 -14.37
N GLU A 172 -12.98 1.72 -15.18
CA GLU A 172 -13.25 1.54 -16.61
C GLU A 172 -14.54 0.73 -16.85
N ILE A 173 -14.82 -0.26 -16.01
CA ILE A 173 -16.09 -1.03 -16.02
C ILE A 173 -17.29 -0.11 -15.78
N GLU A 174 -17.22 0.73 -14.74
CA GLU A 174 -18.28 1.65 -14.36
C GLU A 174 -18.55 2.72 -15.43
N GLU A 175 -17.49 3.27 -16.02
CA GLU A 175 -17.62 4.23 -17.11
C GLU A 175 -18.19 3.57 -18.38
N HIS A 176 -17.72 2.37 -18.72
CA HIS A 176 -18.11 1.67 -19.94
C HIS A 176 -19.55 1.17 -19.91
N TYR A 177 -19.93 0.38 -18.90
CA TYR A 177 -21.26 -0.24 -18.81
C TYR A 177 -22.27 0.63 -18.07
N PHE A 178 -21.85 1.37 -17.06
CA PHE A 178 -22.79 2.11 -16.21
C PHE A 178 -22.85 3.60 -16.54
N LYS A 179 -21.97 4.09 -17.42
CA LYS A 179 -21.84 5.51 -17.79
C LYS A 179 -21.62 6.40 -16.57
N VAL A 180 -21.06 5.82 -15.50
CA VAL A 180 -20.69 6.55 -14.30
C VAL A 180 -19.48 7.40 -14.65
N LYS A 181 -19.56 8.68 -14.31
CA LYS A 181 -18.45 9.62 -14.49
C LYS A 181 -17.75 9.83 -13.16
N PHE A 182 -16.52 10.31 -13.22
CA PHE A 182 -15.86 10.83 -12.03
C PHE A 182 -16.67 11.98 -11.40
N ARG A 183 -16.44 12.22 -10.11
CA ARG A 183 -17.06 13.27 -9.32
C ARG A 183 -15.97 14.08 -8.60
N GLU A 184 -16.03 15.39 -8.70
CA GLU A 184 -15.13 16.29 -7.95
C GLU A 184 -15.44 16.28 -6.44
N PHE A 185 -14.48 16.69 -5.62
CA PHE A 185 -14.71 16.90 -4.19
C PHE A 185 -15.59 18.14 -3.97
N ASP A 186 -16.22 18.21 -2.80
CA ASP A 186 -17.06 19.34 -2.43
C ASP A 186 -16.20 20.58 -2.14
N SER A 187 -16.74 21.76 -2.42
CA SER A 187 -16.08 23.02 -2.09
C SER A 187 -15.97 23.20 -0.57
N ILE A 188 -14.85 23.76 -0.12
CA ILE A 188 -14.57 23.89 1.32
C ILE A 188 -15.45 24.97 1.95
N GLU A 189 -16.20 24.58 2.98
CA GLU A 189 -16.85 25.51 3.90
C GLU A 189 -16.25 25.33 5.31
N VAL A 190 -15.73 26.43 5.87
CA VAL A 190 -14.93 26.42 7.10
C VAL A 190 -15.66 25.86 8.32
N GLU A 191 -16.98 26.05 8.40
CA GLU A 191 -17.82 25.57 9.50
C GLU A 191 -17.83 24.03 9.62
N PHE A 192 -17.70 23.33 8.49
CA PHE A 192 -17.62 21.88 8.48
C PHE A 192 -16.26 21.34 8.89
N LEU A 193 -15.22 22.18 9.05
CA LEU A 193 -13.91 21.75 9.54
C LEU A 193 -13.83 21.61 11.07
N SER A 194 -14.95 21.80 11.79
CA SER A 194 -14.98 21.73 13.26
C SER A 194 -14.77 20.30 13.83
N ASN A 195 -15.29 19.27 13.18
CA ASN A 195 -15.16 17.86 13.60
C ASN A 195 -14.84 16.93 12.41
N PRO A 196 -13.67 17.11 11.77
CA PRO A 196 -13.33 16.37 10.56
C PRO A 196 -12.93 14.94 10.89
N HIS A 197 -13.07 14.05 9.91
CA HIS A 197 -12.45 12.73 9.93
C HIS A 197 -11.60 12.55 8.65
N PHE A 198 -10.37 12.09 8.82
CA PHE A 198 -9.48 11.82 7.69
C PHE A 198 -9.74 10.42 7.12
N ILE A 199 -9.83 10.32 5.80
CA ILE A 199 -9.94 9.08 5.04
C ILE A 199 -8.58 8.80 4.41
N ASP A 200 -7.76 8.05 5.13
CA ASP A 200 -6.40 7.66 4.73
C ASP A 200 -6.39 6.21 4.23
N LYS A 201 -7.16 5.91 3.18
CA LYS A 201 -7.15 4.56 2.59
C LYS A 201 -5.92 4.42 1.71
N SER A 202 -5.14 3.36 1.93
CA SER A 202 -4.04 2.93 1.05
C SER A 202 -3.15 4.08 0.57
N LEU A 203 -2.38 4.68 1.48
CA LEU A 203 -1.36 5.69 1.19
C LEU A 203 -0.19 5.11 0.35
N TRP A 204 -0.47 4.71 -0.88
CA TRP A 204 0.45 4.06 -1.81
C TRP A 204 0.08 4.42 -3.25
N GLY A 205 1.05 4.53 -4.14
CA GLY A 205 0.82 4.75 -5.57
C GLY A 205 1.19 6.15 -6.06
N GLU A 206 0.98 6.37 -7.35
CA GLU A 206 1.43 7.56 -8.09
C GLU A 206 0.76 8.85 -7.61
N GLU A 207 -0.42 8.79 -6.99
CA GLU A 207 -1.07 9.97 -6.46
C GLU A 207 -0.22 10.68 -5.41
N LEU A 208 0.37 9.92 -4.48
CA LEU A 208 1.16 10.50 -3.40
C LEU A 208 2.40 11.21 -3.93
N SER A 209 3.08 10.61 -4.91
CA SER A 209 4.27 11.23 -5.51
C SER A 209 3.89 12.45 -6.36
N ILE A 210 2.85 12.35 -7.19
CA ILE A 210 2.49 13.42 -8.14
C ILE A 210 1.77 14.57 -7.44
N VAL A 211 0.71 14.30 -6.68
CA VAL A 211 -0.13 15.33 -6.06
C VAL A 211 0.62 16.08 -4.96
N TYR A 212 1.41 15.36 -4.15
CA TYR A 212 2.09 15.94 -2.99
C TYR A 212 3.59 16.19 -3.21
N GLY A 213 4.15 15.84 -4.38
CA GLY A 213 5.59 16.00 -4.66
C GLY A 213 6.45 15.25 -3.65
N GLU A 214 6.05 14.02 -3.31
CA GLU A 214 6.67 13.16 -2.28
C GLU A 214 6.62 13.72 -0.85
N ASN A 215 5.88 14.80 -0.60
CA ASN A 215 5.85 15.47 0.70
C ASN A 215 4.47 15.46 1.37
N TYR A 216 3.73 14.37 1.22
CA TYR A 216 2.39 14.19 1.80
C TYR A 216 2.31 14.58 3.29
N ASN A 217 3.29 14.14 4.09
CA ASN A 217 3.31 14.38 5.53
C ASN A 217 3.32 15.87 5.88
N LYS A 218 4.02 16.71 5.11
CA LYS A 218 4.00 18.16 5.31
C LYS A 218 2.58 18.71 5.19
N TYR A 219 1.87 18.40 4.10
CA TYR A 219 0.50 18.90 3.90
C TYR A 219 -0.44 18.45 5.00
N LEU A 220 -0.36 17.18 5.39
CA LEU A 220 -1.18 16.63 6.47
C LEU A 220 -0.90 17.34 7.80
N GLN A 221 0.36 17.60 8.12
CA GLN A 221 0.77 18.27 9.35
C GLN A 221 0.32 19.72 9.37
N GLU A 222 0.50 20.46 8.28
CA GLU A 222 0.08 21.87 8.20
C GLU A 222 -1.44 21.97 8.38
N VAL A 223 -2.22 21.10 7.71
CA VAL A 223 -3.68 21.01 7.91
C VAL A 223 -4.04 20.70 9.36
N LYS A 224 -3.40 19.70 9.98
CA LYS A 224 -3.66 19.38 11.40
C LYS A 224 -3.32 20.54 12.34
N ALA A 225 -2.24 21.27 12.09
CA ALA A 225 -1.84 22.41 12.89
C ALA A 225 -2.88 23.54 12.81
N TRP A 226 -3.38 23.86 11.61
CA TRP A 226 -4.48 24.83 11.47
C TRP A 226 -5.79 24.35 12.10
N LEU A 227 -6.13 23.06 11.98
CA LEU A 227 -7.29 22.50 12.65
C LEU A 227 -7.17 22.62 14.18
N ASP A 228 -5.98 22.43 14.75
CA ASP A 228 -5.72 22.65 16.18
C ASP A 228 -5.89 24.12 16.58
N ILE A 229 -5.42 25.07 15.75
CA ILE A 229 -5.63 26.53 15.95
C ILE A 229 -7.13 26.87 15.96
N MET A 230 -7.91 26.19 15.11
CA MET A 230 -9.36 26.34 15.03
C MET A 230 -10.11 25.66 16.20
N ASN A 231 -9.40 25.01 17.13
CA ASN A 231 -9.99 24.13 18.14
C ASN A 231 -10.88 23.03 17.55
N SER A 232 -10.57 22.58 16.33
CA SER A 232 -11.27 21.47 15.69
C SER A 232 -10.95 20.14 16.37
N LYS A 233 -11.95 19.26 16.42
CA LYS A 233 -11.80 17.93 17.01
C LYS A 233 -11.75 16.85 15.94
N ILE A 234 -10.55 16.41 15.60
CA ILE A 234 -10.36 15.30 14.65
C ILE A 234 -10.96 14.00 15.23
N LEU A 235 -11.93 13.42 14.51
CA LEU A 235 -12.65 12.24 14.95
C LEU A 235 -11.98 10.94 14.51
N ARG A 236 -12.16 9.87 15.30
CA ARG A 236 -11.60 8.54 15.01
C ARG A 236 -12.45 7.70 14.05
N SER A 237 -13.71 8.04 13.88
CA SER A 237 -14.65 7.29 13.05
C SER A 237 -15.34 8.22 12.09
N LYS A 238 -15.34 7.85 10.80
CA LYS A 238 -16.11 8.55 9.76
C LYS A 238 -17.61 8.58 10.01
N PHE A 239 -18.14 7.67 10.84
CA PHE A 239 -19.57 7.62 11.17
C PHE A 239 -19.89 8.05 12.61
N ALA A 240 -19.02 8.83 13.24
CA ALA A 240 -19.35 9.46 14.51
C ALA A 240 -20.50 10.46 14.32
N LYS A 241 -21.48 10.49 15.25
CA LYS A 241 -22.66 11.36 15.14
C LYS A 241 -22.33 12.85 14.97
N SER A 242 -21.18 13.28 15.49
CA SER A 242 -20.71 14.67 15.43
C SER A 242 -19.78 14.97 14.24
N VAL A 243 -19.53 14.03 13.33
CA VAL A 243 -18.63 14.25 12.18
C VAL A 243 -19.19 15.32 11.27
N THR A 244 -18.41 16.33 10.91
CA THR A 244 -18.90 17.44 10.09
C THR A 244 -18.44 17.37 8.64
N CYS A 245 -17.26 16.81 8.37
CA CYS A 245 -16.79 16.50 7.03
C CYS A 245 -15.86 15.28 7.02
N TRP A 246 -15.61 14.75 5.82
CA TRP A 246 -14.56 13.77 5.54
C TRP A 246 -13.47 14.43 4.71
N ILE A 247 -12.23 14.30 5.14
CA ILE A 247 -11.05 14.81 4.42
C ILE A 247 -10.31 13.63 3.83
N TYR A 248 -10.31 13.51 2.51
CA TYR A 248 -9.65 12.45 1.77
C TYR A 248 -8.20 12.84 1.46
N SER A 249 -7.28 11.94 1.77
CA SER A 249 -5.85 12.09 1.47
C SER A 249 -5.47 11.61 0.08
N THR A 250 -6.32 10.78 -0.52
CA THR A 250 -6.16 10.23 -1.87
C THR A 250 -7.54 10.09 -2.51
N ASP A 251 -7.60 9.76 -3.80
CA ASP A 251 -8.86 9.43 -4.44
C ASP A 251 -9.49 8.12 -3.93
N ASP A 252 -10.76 7.94 -4.31
CA ASP A 252 -11.55 6.74 -4.04
C ASP A 252 -12.58 6.55 -5.17
N TYR A 253 -13.24 5.39 -5.21
CA TYR A 253 -14.31 5.13 -6.17
C TYR A 253 -15.54 5.99 -5.89
N VAL A 254 -16.22 6.43 -6.96
CA VAL A 254 -17.56 7.07 -6.86
C VAL A 254 -18.57 6.15 -6.16
N THR A 255 -18.48 4.84 -6.39
CA THR A 255 -19.33 3.86 -5.70
C THR A 255 -19.03 3.81 -4.20
N ASN A 256 -17.77 3.89 -3.78
CA ASN A 256 -17.42 3.95 -2.36
C ASN A 256 -17.93 5.23 -1.71
N TYR A 257 -17.79 6.37 -2.39
CA TYR A 257 -18.40 7.63 -1.98
C TYR A 257 -19.92 7.46 -1.76
N SER A 258 -20.62 6.90 -2.75
CA SER A 258 -22.09 6.75 -2.71
C SER A 258 -22.53 5.84 -1.55
N MET A 259 -21.88 4.69 -1.38
CA MET A 259 -22.14 3.77 -0.27
C MET A 259 -21.85 4.39 1.09
N ASP A 260 -20.79 5.20 1.19
CA ASP A 260 -20.47 5.89 2.44
C ASP A 260 -21.51 6.98 2.76
N GLN A 261 -22.00 7.73 1.76
CA GLN A 261 -23.10 8.69 1.94
C GLN A 261 -24.40 8.01 2.37
N GLU A 262 -24.78 6.89 1.75
CA GLU A 262 -25.95 6.11 2.16
C GLU A 262 -25.85 5.66 3.63
N LYS A 263 -24.68 5.15 4.03
CA LYS A 263 -24.41 4.79 5.44
C LYS A 263 -24.44 5.99 6.37
N ALA A 264 -24.00 7.16 5.92
CA ALA A 264 -24.10 8.39 6.71
C ALA A 264 -25.56 8.83 6.88
N MET A 265 -26.36 8.78 5.81
CA MET A 265 -27.80 9.02 5.89
C MET A 265 -28.48 8.07 6.88
N GLU A 266 -28.16 6.77 6.83
CA GLU A 266 -28.74 5.77 7.74
C GLU A 266 -28.31 5.99 9.20
N ARG A 267 -27.01 6.23 9.45
CA ARG A 267 -26.45 6.22 10.81
C ARG A 267 -26.43 7.59 11.50
N ILE A 268 -26.39 8.65 10.71
CA ILE A 268 -26.20 10.04 11.15
C ILE A 268 -27.43 10.89 10.79
N GLY A 269 -28.14 10.55 9.72
CA GLY A 269 -29.33 11.28 9.26
C GLY A 269 -29.03 12.42 8.28
N ARG A 270 -27.82 12.48 7.73
CA ARG A 270 -27.42 13.49 6.73
C ARG A 270 -26.23 13.05 5.89
N ASN A 271 -26.11 13.69 4.73
CA ASN A 271 -24.89 13.61 3.91
C ASN A 271 -23.74 14.35 4.61
N ILE A 272 -22.52 13.89 4.34
CA ILE A 272 -21.29 14.46 4.90
C ILE A 272 -20.48 15.07 3.75
N PRO A 273 -20.14 16.37 3.79
CA PRO A 273 -19.23 16.97 2.82
C PRO A 273 -17.89 16.22 2.75
N CYS A 274 -17.43 15.97 1.53
CA CYS A 274 -16.18 15.29 1.23
C CYS A 274 -15.19 16.26 0.61
N TYR A 275 -14.07 16.48 1.27
CA TYR A 275 -13.02 17.40 0.86
C TYR A 275 -11.74 16.66 0.51
N HIS A 276 -10.95 17.20 -0.41
CA HIS A 276 -9.59 16.71 -0.65
C HIS A 276 -8.58 17.45 0.25
N LEU A 277 -7.57 16.74 0.77
CA LEU A 277 -6.56 17.29 1.68
C LEU A 277 -5.86 18.53 1.11
N ILE A 278 -5.46 18.50 -0.17
CA ILE A 278 -4.84 19.65 -0.85
C ILE A 278 -5.76 20.88 -0.88
N GLU A 279 -7.07 20.71 -1.06
CA GLU A 279 -8.00 21.85 -1.10
C GLU A 279 -8.19 22.44 0.29
N VAL A 280 -8.32 21.59 1.31
CA VAL A 280 -8.32 22.03 2.71
C VAL A 280 -7.03 22.76 3.05
N TRP A 281 -5.87 22.23 2.62
CA TRP A 281 -4.57 22.85 2.83
C TRP A 281 -4.49 24.24 2.20
N LYS A 282 -4.87 24.38 0.92
CA LYS A 282 -4.88 25.70 0.24
C LYS A 282 -5.80 26.68 0.94
N PHE A 283 -7.00 26.25 1.28
CA PHE A 283 -8.01 27.06 1.94
C PHE A 283 -7.51 27.57 3.31
N LEU A 284 -6.95 26.69 4.14
CA LEU A 284 -6.44 27.07 5.46
C LEU A 284 -5.18 27.93 5.37
N LYS A 285 -4.29 27.65 4.41
CA LYS A 285 -3.11 28.47 4.14
C LYS A 285 -3.49 29.88 3.72
N GLU A 286 -4.51 30.04 2.86
CA GLU A 286 -5.03 31.36 2.48
C GLU A 286 -5.63 32.09 3.68
N LEU A 287 -6.34 31.37 4.56
CA LEU A 287 -7.02 31.95 5.72
C LEU A 287 -6.06 32.36 6.86
N TYR A 288 -5.01 31.56 7.12
CA TYR A 288 -4.15 31.71 8.30
C TYR A 288 -2.69 32.04 7.97
N GLY A 289 -2.30 32.03 6.70
CA GLY A 289 -0.90 32.16 6.29
C GLY A 289 -0.10 30.88 6.56
N ASP A 290 1.23 30.99 6.57
CA ASP A 290 2.11 29.86 6.85
C ASP A 290 2.02 29.43 8.33
N VAL A 291 2.07 28.12 8.57
CA VAL A 291 2.11 27.55 9.93
C VAL A 291 3.49 26.95 10.20
N GLU A 292 4.08 27.32 11.33
CA GLU A 292 5.30 26.68 11.79
C GLU A 292 4.98 25.32 12.40
N ILE A 293 5.43 24.26 11.73
CA ILE A 293 5.44 22.91 12.30
C ILE A 293 6.74 22.76 13.10
N PRO A 294 6.69 22.54 14.42
CA PRO A 294 7.88 22.26 15.21
C PRO A 294 8.57 21.02 14.64
N LYS A 295 9.82 21.16 14.18
CA LYS A 295 10.56 20.00 13.68
C LYS A 295 10.96 19.12 14.87
N PRO A 296 10.94 17.79 14.70
CA PRO A 296 11.45 16.84 15.69
C PRO A 296 12.82 17.15 16.31
N LYS A 297 13.71 17.74 15.51
CA LYS A 297 15.09 18.05 15.92
C LYS A 297 15.21 19.34 16.73
N ASP A 298 14.20 20.21 16.67
CA ASP A 298 14.22 21.51 17.33
C ASP A 298 13.56 21.44 18.73
N ALA A 299 12.92 20.30 19.05
CA ALA A 299 12.39 20.03 20.37
C ALA A 299 13.51 19.53 21.30
N GLU A 300 13.81 20.27 22.37
CA GLU A 300 14.73 19.82 23.42
C GLU A 300 14.16 18.52 24.04
N LEU A 301 14.81 17.38 23.79
CA LEU A 301 14.39 16.07 24.30
C LEU A 301 15.06 15.81 25.65
N ASN A 302 14.29 15.36 26.64
CA ASN A 302 14.78 15.00 27.97
C ASN A 302 14.47 13.50 28.23
N PRO A 303 15.12 12.57 27.51
CA PRO A 303 14.93 11.14 27.74
C PRO A 303 15.32 10.79 29.18
N ILE A 304 14.43 10.11 29.89
CA ILE A 304 14.65 9.72 31.29
C ILE A 304 15.53 8.47 31.33
N TYR A 305 15.40 7.60 30.32
CA TYR A 305 16.11 6.34 30.28
C TYR A 305 17.48 6.48 29.61
N THR A 306 18.54 6.39 30.42
CA THR A 306 19.92 6.44 29.94
C THR A 306 20.33 5.09 29.36
N ARG A 307 20.56 5.06 28.04
CA ARG A 307 21.07 3.89 27.32
C ARG A 307 22.59 3.97 27.17
N ILE A 308 23.23 2.84 26.89
CA ILE A 308 24.66 2.87 26.54
C ILE A 308 24.87 3.68 25.24
N SER A 309 25.93 4.48 25.22
CA SER A 309 26.25 5.31 24.06
C SER A 309 26.59 4.46 22.83
N LEU A 310 26.30 4.99 21.64
CA LEU A 310 26.46 4.28 20.36
C LEU A 310 27.88 3.75 20.11
N ASN A 311 28.89 4.51 20.52
CA ASN A 311 30.31 4.14 20.45
C ASN A 311 30.70 2.97 21.37
N LYS A 312 29.84 2.59 22.33
CA LYS A 312 30.05 1.43 23.21
C LYS A 312 29.28 0.18 22.77
N ILE A 313 28.48 0.26 21.71
CA ILE A 313 27.78 -0.89 21.14
C ILE A 313 28.79 -1.81 20.47
N LYS A 314 28.78 -3.09 20.84
CA LYS A 314 29.60 -4.13 20.20
C LYS A 314 29.03 -4.44 18.81
N ASN A 315 29.90 -4.92 17.92
CA ASN A 315 29.49 -5.35 16.57
C ASN A 315 28.66 -4.31 15.79
N LYS A 316 28.80 -3.02 16.12
CA LYS A 316 27.92 -1.97 15.57
C LYS A 316 27.99 -1.85 14.03
N ASP A 317 29.13 -2.24 13.46
CA ASP A 317 29.42 -2.21 12.02
C ASP A 317 29.41 -3.62 11.39
N ASP A 318 29.02 -4.65 12.15
CA ASP A 318 29.00 -6.07 11.74
C ASP A 318 27.62 -6.66 11.99
N TRP A 319 26.75 -6.59 10.97
CA TRP A 319 25.34 -6.97 11.09
C TRP A 319 25.18 -8.46 11.41
N ASP A 320 25.97 -9.33 10.78
CA ASP A 320 25.86 -10.78 10.97
C ASP A 320 26.13 -11.15 12.43
N LYS A 321 27.22 -10.62 13.02
CA LYS A 321 27.53 -10.86 14.43
C LYS A 321 26.52 -10.23 15.39
N GLY A 322 26.08 -9.00 15.09
CA GLY A 322 25.06 -8.32 15.88
C GLY A 322 23.72 -9.07 15.86
N PHE A 323 23.38 -9.70 14.73
CA PHE A 323 22.22 -10.56 14.58
C PHE A 323 22.38 -11.85 15.38
N GLU A 324 23.48 -12.58 15.20
CA GLU A 324 23.77 -13.85 15.87
C GLU A 324 23.73 -13.72 17.40
N GLU A 325 24.39 -12.70 17.95
CA GLU A 325 24.44 -12.49 19.41
C GLU A 325 23.15 -11.90 19.97
N GLY A 326 22.43 -11.11 19.17
CA GLY A 326 21.34 -10.27 19.66
C GLY A 326 19.92 -10.77 19.40
N PHE A 327 19.69 -11.57 18.35
CA PHE A 327 18.35 -11.95 17.91
C PHE A 327 17.56 -12.70 19.00
N ASN A 328 18.17 -13.72 19.61
CA ASN A 328 17.52 -14.52 20.66
C ASN A 328 17.20 -13.67 21.91
N ILE A 329 18.05 -12.69 22.22
CA ILE A 329 17.84 -11.76 23.33
C ILE A 329 16.63 -10.86 23.03
N TYR A 330 16.58 -10.31 21.81
CA TYR A 330 15.45 -9.53 21.32
C TYR A 330 14.14 -10.33 21.34
N GLU A 331 14.12 -11.56 20.83
CA GLU A 331 12.90 -12.38 20.82
C GLU A 331 12.35 -12.65 22.22
N LYS A 332 13.24 -12.86 23.19
CA LYS A 332 12.85 -13.01 24.60
C LYS A 332 12.30 -11.69 25.15
N ALA A 333 12.95 -10.57 24.85
CA ALA A 333 12.51 -9.25 25.26
C ALA A 333 11.12 -8.90 24.69
N ASP A 334 10.86 -9.20 23.42
CA ASP A 334 9.58 -8.90 22.78
C ASP A 334 8.43 -9.75 23.33
N ARG A 335 8.70 -11.00 23.71
CA ARG A 335 7.75 -11.84 24.46
C ARG A 335 7.39 -11.20 25.80
N LEU A 336 8.39 -10.84 26.61
CA LEU A 336 8.17 -10.19 27.91
C LEU A 336 7.40 -8.87 27.78
N ARG A 337 7.69 -8.07 26.74
CA ARG A 337 6.95 -6.83 26.45
C ARG A 337 5.47 -7.11 26.17
N LYS A 338 5.18 -8.12 25.36
CA LYS A 338 3.81 -8.55 25.01
C LYS A 338 3.07 -9.08 26.25
N ASP A 339 3.76 -9.81 27.12
CA ASP A 339 3.22 -10.32 28.39
C ASP A 339 3.05 -9.21 29.46
N GLY A 340 3.53 -7.99 29.18
CA GLY A 340 3.39 -6.84 30.06
C GLY A 340 4.50 -6.69 31.10
N ASN A 341 5.53 -7.54 31.06
CA ASN A 341 6.72 -7.40 31.90
C ASN A 341 7.70 -6.38 31.29
N LEU A 342 7.36 -5.10 31.43
CA LEU A 342 8.02 -4.01 30.70
C LEU A 342 9.44 -3.72 31.18
N ILE A 343 9.73 -3.87 32.47
CA ILE A 343 11.07 -3.55 33.01
C ILE A 343 12.08 -4.58 32.51
N GLU A 344 11.78 -5.87 32.66
CA GLU A 344 12.67 -6.93 32.16
C GLU A 344 12.80 -6.92 30.64
N ALA A 345 11.72 -6.60 29.92
CA ALA A 345 11.79 -6.41 28.48
C ALA A 345 12.74 -5.28 28.09
N LEU A 346 12.68 -4.14 28.79
CA LEU A 346 13.56 -3.00 28.53
C LEU A 346 15.04 -3.35 28.74
N GLU A 347 15.37 -4.04 29.83
CA GLU A 347 16.74 -4.50 30.09
C GLU A 347 17.27 -5.44 29.01
N LEU A 348 16.42 -6.34 28.51
CA LEU A 348 16.81 -7.29 27.46
C LEU A 348 16.89 -6.62 26.08
N PHE A 349 16.03 -5.65 25.77
CA PHE A 349 16.22 -4.84 24.58
C PHE A 349 17.55 -4.09 24.63
N ASP A 350 17.93 -3.53 25.79
CA ASP A 350 19.22 -2.86 25.97
C ASP A 350 20.40 -3.80 25.80
N LYS A 351 20.29 -5.04 26.27
CA LYS A 351 21.30 -6.09 26.03
C LYS A 351 21.40 -6.45 24.56
N ALA A 352 20.27 -6.66 23.87
CA ALA A 352 20.25 -6.96 22.43
C ALA A 352 20.87 -5.81 21.62
N ARG A 353 20.51 -4.57 21.94
CA ARG A 353 21.09 -3.36 21.36
C ARG A 353 22.60 -3.29 21.62
N ALA A 354 23.05 -3.61 22.84
CA ALA A 354 24.44 -3.51 23.25
C ALA A 354 25.38 -4.49 22.55
N VAL A 355 24.88 -5.66 22.14
CA VAL A 355 25.66 -6.65 21.37
C VAL A 355 25.67 -6.37 19.86
N GLY A 356 24.95 -5.34 19.41
CA GLY A 356 24.98 -4.89 18.02
C GLY A 356 23.67 -5.09 17.24
N TYR A 357 22.64 -5.71 17.84
CA TYR A 357 21.38 -5.95 17.13
C TYR A 357 20.77 -4.64 16.59
N ASN A 358 20.51 -4.62 15.29
CA ASN A 358 20.12 -3.41 14.55
C ASN A 358 19.02 -3.70 13.52
N ALA A 359 17.91 -4.27 13.97
CA ALA A 359 16.74 -4.52 13.13
C ALA A 359 15.62 -3.51 13.42
N PRO A 360 14.81 -3.11 12.43
CA PRO A 360 13.64 -2.26 12.64
C PRO A 360 12.69 -2.74 13.74
N ALA A 361 12.59 -4.06 13.90
CA ALA A 361 11.75 -4.69 14.91
C ALA A 361 12.15 -4.30 16.34
N LEU A 362 13.45 -4.16 16.63
CA LEU A 362 13.97 -3.73 17.93
C LEU A 362 13.44 -2.34 18.30
N TYR A 363 13.64 -1.36 17.41
CA TYR A 363 13.24 0.03 17.65
C TYR A 363 11.72 0.18 17.74
N ASN A 364 10.98 -0.57 16.94
CA ASN A 364 9.51 -0.65 17.04
C ASN A 364 9.06 -1.12 18.43
N SER A 365 9.69 -2.17 18.96
CA SER A 365 9.36 -2.74 20.26
C SER A 365 9.73 -1.80 21.42
N TYR A 366 10.90 -1.15 21.37
CA TYR A 366 11.24 -0.06 22.31
C TYR A 366 10.18 1.04 22.30
N ALA A 367 9.85 1.54 21.11
CA ALA A 367 8.88 2.61 20.98
C ALA A 367 7.50 2.20 21.54
N MET A 368 7.08 0.93 21.39
CA MET A 368 5.82 0.42 21.98
C MET A 368 5.89 0.37 23.50
N LEU A 369 7.03 -0.04 24.04
CA LEU A 369 7.27 -0.08 25.47
C LEU A 369 7.24 1.34 26.06
N PHE A 370 8.00 2.28 25.51
CA PHE A 370 8.02 3.67 25.99
C PHE A 370 6.67 4.36 25.85
N ARG A 371 5.94 4.12 24.76
CA ARG A 371 4.55 4.59 24.59
C ARG A 371 3.66 4.15 25.74
N LYS A 372 3.76 2.88 26.15
CA LYS A 372 2.97 2.30 27.24
C LYS A 372 3.34 2.90 28.60
N LEU A 373 4.62 3.23 28.79
CA LEU A 373 5.13 3.93 29.98
C LEU A 373 4.90 5.45 29.96
N LYS A 374 4.37 6.00 28.86
CA LYS A 374 4.23 7.45 28.63
C LYS A 374 5.56 8.21 28.63
N CYS A 375 6.67 7.54 28.32
CA CYS A 375 7.99 8.15 28.16
C CYS A 375 8.19 8.58 26.70
N TYR A 376 7.52 9.66 26.29
CA TYR A 376 7.50 10.08 24.88
C TYR A 376 8.85 10.55 24.36
N ASP A 377 9.67 11.21 25.19
CA ASP A 377 11.01 11.67 24.82
C ASP A 377 11.93 10.48 24.52
N ASP A 378 11.82 9.40 25.31
CA ASP A 378 12.53 8.14 25.08
C ASP A 378 12.04 7.41 23.82
N GLU A 379 10.72 7.41 23.58
CA GLU A 379 10.12 6.87 22.34
C GLU A 379 10.64 7.61 21.10
N ILE A 380 10.73 8.93 21.14
CA ILE A 380 11.25 9.75 20.03
C ILE A 380 12.73 9.46 19.83
N ALA A 381 13.52 9.50 20.91
CA ALA A 381 14.96 9.33 20.85
C ALA A 381 15.37 7.97 20.25
N ILE A 382 14.68 6.87 20.61
CA ILE A 382 15.02 5.53 20.11
C ILE A 382 14.65 5.33 18.64
N LEU A 383 13.58 5.97 18.15
CA LEU A 383 13.21 5.92 16.73
C LEU A 383 14.17 6.76 15.87
N ILE A 384 14.61 7.93 16.36
CA ILE A 384 15.65 8.74 15.71
C ILE A 384 16.95 7.93 15.61
N GLU A 385 17.34 7.24 16.70
CA GLU A 385 18.52 6.37 16.70
C GLU A 385 18.39 5.25 15.67
N GLY A 386 17.23 4.58 15.61
CA GLY A 386 16.98 3.54 14.61
C GLY A 386 17.14 4.04 13.19
N LYS A 387 16.63 5.24 12.89
CA LYS A 387 16.84 5.89 11.59
C LYS A 387 18.31 6.14 11.30
N GLU A 388 19.08 6.55 12.29
CA GLU A 388 20.51 6.82 12.13
C GLU A 388 21.32 5.54 11.89
N ARG A 389 21.08 4.50 12.69
CA ARG A 389 21.82 3.23 12.61
C ARG A 389 21.44 2.39 11.38
N SER A 390 20.30 2.64 10.75
CA SER A 390 19.85 1.90 9.56
C SER A 390 20.18 2.58 8.22
N LYS A 391 20.86 3.74 8.21
CA LYS A 391 21.16 4.50 6.98
C LYS A 391 22.03 3.75 5.97
N ASP A 392 22.90 2.87 6.42
CA ASP A 392 23.90 2.23 5.56
C ASP A 392 23.46 0.87 4.98
N TYR A 393 22.27 0.36 5.36
CA TYR A 393 21.74 -0.95 4.93
C TYR A 393 20.71 -0.82 3.79
N THR A 394 20.90 0.17 2.90
CA THR A 394 19.90 0.64 1.91
C THR A 394 19.60 -0.36 0.81
N VAL A 395 18.48 -1.10 0.93
CA VAL A 395 17.38 -1.22 -0.05
C VAL A 395 16.10 -1.63 0.71
N GLY A 396 14.97 -0.92 0.55
CA GLY A 396 13.64 -1.41 0.97
C GLY A 396 13.07 -0.99 2.33
N LEU A 397 13.66 0.00 3.03
CA LEU A 397 13.19 0.47 4.36
C LEU A 397 12.35 1.76 4.35
N GLU A 398 12.02 2.33 3.18
CA GLU A 398 11.28 3.61 3.06
C GLU A 398 9.95 3.59 3.84
N ASN A 399 9.23 2.47 3.75
CA ASN A 399 7.95 2.26 4.44
C ASN A 399 8.11 2.26 5.97
N ILE A 400 9.23 1.76 6.47
CA ILE A 400 9.53 1.70 7.90
C ILE A 400 9.87 3.10 8.41
N TYR A 401 10.65 3.89 7.66
CA TYR A 401 10.97 5.26 8.04
C TYR A 401 9.75 6.17 8.06
N SER A 402 8.86 6.03 7.08
CA SER A 402 7.57 6.74 7.06
C SER A 402 6.69 6.38 8.26
N SER A 403 6.62 5.09 8.60
CA SER A 403 5.92 4.63 9.81
C SER A 403 6.52 5.20 11.10
N TRP A 404 7.86 5.27 11.18
CA TRP A 404 8.55 5.88 12.32
C TRP A 404 8.34 7.38 12.41
N ASP A 405 8.32 8.12 11.30
CA ASP A 405 7.98 9.56 11.29
C ASP A 405 6.59 9.79 11.87
N THR A 406 5.59 9.08 11.34
CA THR A 406 4.20 9.13 11.84
C THR A 406 4.14 8.87 13.35
N ARG A 407 4.97 7.95 13.84
CA ARG A 407 5.01 7.58 15.25
C ARG A 407 5.70 8.62 16.14
N ILE A 408 6.82 9.18 15.66
CA ILE A 408 7.55 10.27 16.30
C ILE A 408 6.62 11.49 16.42
N GLU A 409 5.94 11.86 15.34
CA GLU A 409 4.95 12.94 15.31
C GLU A 409 3.88 12.73 16.37
N ARG A 410 3.29 11.52 16.41
CA ARG A 410 2.29 11.20 17.43
C ARG A 410 2.85 11.24 18.85
N ALA A 411 4.11 10.89 19.06
CA ALA A 411 4.76 11.02 20.36
C ALA A 411 4.95 12.49 20.79
N MET A 412 5.27 13.37 19.86
CA MET A 412 5.35 14.81 20.13
C MET A 412 3.99 15.40 20.48
N GLU A 413 2.93 15.04 19.76
CA GLU A 413 1.57 15.46 20.10
C GLU A 413 1.17 15.05 21.52
N LEU A 414 1.48 13.80 21.91
CA LEU A 414 1.14 13.26 23.23
C LEU A 414 2.01 13.88 24.34
N ARG A 415 3.28 14.13 24.05
CA ARG A 415 4.21 14.85 24.94
C ARG A 415 3.66 16.23 25.29
N THR A 416 3.29 17.02 24.30
CA THR A 416 2.75 18.38 24.49
C THR A 416 1.46 18.38 25.30
N LYS A 417 0.62 17.35 25.16
CA LYS A 417 -0.64 17.20 25.91
C LYS A 417 -0.46 16.86 27.39
N ILE A 418 0.71 16.38 27.80
CA ILE A 418 1.02 16.07 29.21
C ILE A 418 1.72 17.24 29.90
N MET A 419 2.39 18.09 29.12
CA MET A 419 3.01 19.32 29.61
C MET A 419 2.00 20.47 29.81
N ARG A 420 0.82 20.38 29.19
CA ARG A 420 -0.35 21.25 29.44
C ARG A 420 -1.23 20.62 30.51
#